data_AF-A0A9P0TQI1-F1
#
_entry.id   AF-A0A9P0TQI1-F1
#
_cell.length_a   1.000
_cell.length_b   1.000
_cell.length_c   1.000
_cell.angle_alpha   90.00
_cell.angle_beta   90.00
_cell.angle_gamma   90.00
#
_symmetry.space_group_name_H-M   'P 1'
#
loop_
_entity.id
_entity.type
_entity.pdbx_description
1 polymer ?
#
loop_
_entity_poly.entity_id
_entity_poly.type
_entity_poly.pdbx_seq_one_letter_code
_entity_poly.pdbx_strand_id
1 'polypeptide(L)'
;MMEKSHAEERLTGLEREFSSSSSQHRRDLETIAKQQAVVDRLQLYNVVVDTEVTSKLLLQRGQLQTRTTIIPLNKISPARRPAETVRIAQEFKVALDLVKFPERVRAAMQWVFGGTLVCADLETAKRVTFHPRVRTRCVTLDGDVFDPAGTLSGGARAKGCSVQVMLSELKQLEQQLQQLESEQTQCSDNLAGMQAAADKYAALQQKLEMSRHSLEVAKSCVAATAHAQLHDEIESLREQVKELSAAEYKKAEQALKKAKQEAERHNSLWKQREQEFETLRLEIQEWENAVNTAEAQLKETTDNTADLAQALKSLEKEHTWIPSERQYFGLAGGVYDWGGRAPAETAACLTQLRERKDRLARGLNTRAHTLLGSEEQQYQEVLRKNQVVEQDRKKLVEVMGELDEKKRRTLIAACDQVNRDYVSILSTLLPGAQAQLRPPPGQGVLDGLEVREGISNRAEWGAAVSRSLVPGFGHAAIQTSAAVYSG
;
A
#
# COMPACT_ATOMS: atom_id res chain seq x y z
N MET A 1 27.67 64.75 -43.02
CA MET A 1 28.30 65.68 -43.99
C MET A 1 27.29 66.63 -44.63
N MET A 2 26.11 66.17 -45.08
CA MET A 2 25.13 67.06 -45.74
C MET A 2 24.56 68.18 -44.85
N GLU A 3 24.38 67.95 -43.55
CA GLU A 3 23.87 69.00 -42.64
C GLU A 3 24.86 70.15 -42.43
N LYS A 4 26.17 69.87 -42.57
CA LYS A 4 27.22 70.89 -42.39
C LYS A 4 27.32 71.81 -43.61
N SER A 5 27.25 71.27 -44.83
CA SER A 5 27.27 72.11 -46.03
C SER A 5 25.99 72.93 -46.19
N HIS A 6 24.83 72.39 -45.78
CA HIS A 6 23.58 73.14 -45.78
C HIS A 6 23.56 74.27 -44.75
N ALA A 7 24.20 74.09 -43.59
CA ALA A 7 24.40 75.15 -42.61
C ALA A 7 25.36 76.24 -43.13
N GLU A 8 26.43 75.86 -43.84
CA GLU A 8 27.40 76.80 -44.46
C GLU A 8 26.76 77.61 -45.61
N GLU A 9 25.94 77.00 -46.46
CA GLU A 9 25.18 77.72 -47.50
C GLU A 9 24.14 78.69 -46.90
N ARG A 10 23.50 78.32 -45.80
CA ARG A 10 22.56 79.22 -45.09
C ARG A 10 23.28 80.37 -44.40
N LEU A 11 24.47 80.13 -43.83
CA LEU A 11 25.32 81.18 -43.25
C LEU A 11 25.79 82.16 -44.33
N THR A 12 26.27 81.67 -45.46
CA THR A 12 26.72 82.54 -46.57
C THR A 12 25.56 83.30 -47.23
N GLY A 13 24.36 82.72 -47.28
CA GLY A 13 23.13 83.42 -47.68
C GLY A 13 22.78 84.57 -46.75
N LEU A 14 22.77 84.32 -45.44
CA LEU A 14 22.55 85.33 -44.41
C LEU A 14 23.62 86.43 -44.43
N GLU A 15 24.89 86.09 -44.67
CA GLU A 15 25.99 87.05 -44.81
C GLU A 15 25.83 87.96 -46.02
N ARG A 16 25.34 87.45 -47.16
CA ARG A 16 25.06 88.27 -48.35
C ARG A 16 23.87 89.20 -48.12
N GLU A 17 22.80 88.71 -47.49
CA GLU A 17 21.65 89.53 -47.12
C GLU A 17 22.04 90.61 -46.10
N PHE A 18 22.83 90.25 -45.09
CA PHE A 18 23.36 91.18 -44.09
C PHE A 18 24.32 92.20 -44.72
N SER A 19 25.12 91.80 -45.71
CA SER A 19 26.03 92.70 -46.44
C SER A 19 25.28 93.66 -47.36
N SER A 20 24.25 93.17 -48.07
CA SER A 20 23.36 94.00 -48.89
C SER A 20 22.57 94.98 -48.03
N SER A 21 21.97 94.50 -46.94
CA SER A 21 21.25 95.33 -45.98
C SER A 21 22.18 96.30 -45.27
N SER A 22 23.41 95.91 -44.91
CA SER A 22 24.43 96.81 -44.35
C SER A 22 24.89 97.85 -45.37
N SER A 23 24.99 97.50 -46.65
CA SER A 23 25.34 98.43 -47.73
C SER A 23 24.24 99.46 -47.96
N GLN A 24 22.99 99.01 -47.99
CA GLN A 24 21.80 99.86 -48.11
C GLN A 24 21.68 100.76 -46.88
N HIS A 25 21.78 100.18 -45.67
CA HIS A 25 21.79 100.91 -44.40
C HIS A 25 22.92 101.92 -44.32
N ARG A 26 24.11 101.60 -44.84
CA ARG A 26 25.25 102.53 -44.90
C ARG A 26 24.99 103.69 -45.86
N ARG A 27 24.39 103.46 -47.04
CA ARG A 27 23.99 104.53 -47.97
C ARG A 27 22.87 105.38 -47.42
N ASP A 28 21.91 104.77 -46.73
CA ASP A 28 20.82 105.47 -46.05
C ASP A 28 21.36 106.30 -44.88
N LEU A 29 22.27 105.75 -44.08
CA LEU A 29 23.01 106.48 -43.04
C LEU A 29 23.84 107.61 -43.61
N GLU A 30 24.49 107.43 -44.77
CA GLU A 30 25.27 108.48 -45.42
C GLU A 30 24.36 109.59 -46.00
N THR A 31 23.18 109.22 -46.51
CA THR A 31 22.17 110.16 -47.01
C THR A 31 21.48 110.92 -45.87
N ILE A 32 21.17 110.23 -44.77
CA ILE A 32 20.69 110.81 -43.51
C ILE A 32 21.78 111.72 -42.93
N ALA A 33 23.03 111.29 -42.89
CA ALA A 33 24.15 112.12 -42.43
C ALA A 33 24.37 113.35 -43.31
N LYS A 34 24.17 113.26 -44.64
CA LYS A 34 24.18 114.42 -45.54
C LYS A 34 23.01 115.37 -45.28
N GLN A 35 21.79 114.83 -45.14
CA GLN A 35 20.58 115.60 -44.79
C GLN A 35 20.67 116.25 -43.40
N GLN A 36 21.36 115.59 -42.46
CA GLN A 36 21.50 116.03 -41.07
C GLN A 36 22.69 116.98 -40.90
N ALA A 37 23.78 116.83 -41.64
CA ALA A 37 24.88 117.80 -41.68
C ALA A 37 24.45 119.18 -42.23
N VAL A 38 23.42 119.20 -43.07
CA VAL A 38 22.74 120.42 -43.54
C VAL A 38 22.01 121.14 -42.40
N VAL A 39 21.42 120.36 -41.49
CA VAL A 39 20.78 120.82 -40.25
C VAL A 39 21.84 121.32 -39.26
N ASP A 40 23.06 120.78 -39.27
CA ASP A 40 24.17 121.18 -38.38
C ASP A 40 24.68 122.61 -38.60
N ARG A 41 24.52 123.17 -39.81
CA ARG A 41 24.85 124.58 -40.11
C ARG A 41 23.81 125.56 -39.51
N LEU A 42 22.73 125.06 -38.93
CA LEU A 42 21.66 125.82 -38.30
C LEU A 42 21.74 125.68 -36.77
N GLN A 43 22.67 126.40 -36.16
CA GLN A 43 22.65 126.74 -34.73
C GLN A 43 22.41 125.58 -33.72
N LEU A 44 23.23 124.53 -33.77
CA LEU A 44 23.20 123.41 -32.82
C LEU A 44 23.55 123.77 -31.36
N TYR A 45 24.16 124.93 -31.12
CA TYR A 45 24.65 125.34 -29.80
C TYR A 45 23.59 126.09 -28.97
N ASN A 46 22.35 126.12 -29.44
CA ASN A 46 21.27 126.79 -28.74
C ASN A 46 20.78 125.94 -27.57
N VAL A 47 20.76 126.51 -26.36
CA VAL A 47 20.27 125.82 -25.15
C VAL A 47 18.77 126.04 -25.02
N VAL A 48 17.97 124.97 -25.03
CA VAL A 48 16.52 125.05 -24.87
C VAL A 48 16.16 125.02 -23.39
N VAL A 49 15.34 125.97 -22.95
CA VAL A 49 14.96 126.17 -21.54
C VAL A 49 13.45 126.33 -21.43
N ASP A 50 12.88 125.97 -20.29
CA ASP A 50 11.45 126.03 -20.01
C ASP A 50 10.87 127.47 -20.10
N THR A 51 11.48 128.43 -19.41
CA THR A 51 10.96 129.80 -19.27
C THR A 51 12.02 130.87 -19.52
N GLU A 52 11.56 132.09 -19.77
CA GLU A 52 12.42 133.27 -19.88
C GLU A 52 13.12 133.63 -18.56
N VAL A 53 12.53 133.24 -17.42
CA VAL A 53 13.10 133.49 -16.09
C VAL A 53 14.35 132.65 -15.89
N THR A 54 14.25 131.34 -16.16
CA THR A 54 15.40 130.42 -16.14
C THR A 54 16.48 130.87 -17.12
N SER A 55 16.09 131.37 -18.30
CA SER A 55 17.03 131.89 -19.31
C SER A 55 17.82 133.10 -18.78
N LYS A 56 17.17 134.05 -18.11
CA LYS A 56 17.84 135.21 -17.48
C LYS A 56 18.78 134.78 -16.35
N LEU A 57 18.35 133.84 -15.52
CA LEU A 57 19.17 133.33 -14.41
C LEU A 57 20.43 132.63 -14.92
N LEU A 58 20.33 131.83 -15.98
CA LEU A 58 21.48 131.17 -16.61
C LEU A 58 22.45 132.19 -17.22
N LEU A 59 21.96 133.23 -17.88
CA LEU A 59 22.82 134.28 -18.44
C LEU A 59 23.51 135.13 -17.36
N GLN A 60 22.83 135.43 -16.26
CA GLN A 60 23.36 136.32 -15.20
C GLN A 60 24.23 135.59 -14.18
N ARG A 61 23.89 134.34 -13.84
CA ARG A 61 24.50 133.59 -12.72
C ARG A 61 25.11 132.25 -13.12
N GLY A 62 24.93 131.81 -14.37
CA GLY A 62 25.36 130.49 -14.85
C GLY A 62 26.84 130.38 -15.24
N GLN A 63 27.67 131.41 -15.01
CA GLN A 63 29.12 131.41 -15.29
C GLN A 63 29.50 130.80 -16.66
N LEU A 64 28.75 131.18 -17.70
CA LEU A 64 28.91 130.62 -19.04
C LEU A 64 30.27 131.04 -19.62
N GLN A 65 31.11 130.06 -19.95
CA GLN A 65 32.47 130.28 -20.46
C GLN A 65 32.51 130.70 -21.95
N THR A 66 31.39 130.54 -22.66
CA THR A 66 31.26 130.86 -24.07
C THR A 66 29.94 131.59 -24.33
N ARG A 67 29.87 132.31 -25.46
CA ARG A 67 28.64 133.00 -25.88
C ARG A 67 27.58 131.96 -26.26
N THR A 68 26.53 131.85 -25.44
CA THR A 68 25.45 130.87 -25.63
C THR A 68 24.13 131.57 -25.94
N THR A 69 23.44 131.10 -26.97
CA THR A 69 22.06 131.50 -27.27
C THR A 69 21.10 130.58 -26.52
N ILE A 70 20.14 131.15 -25.79
CA ILE A 70 19.14 130.38 -25.04
C ILE A 70 17.75 130.58 -25.64
N ILE A 71 17.01 129.50 -25.86
CA ILE A 71 15.65 129.50 -26.42
C ILE A 71 14.63 129.19 -25.31
N PRO A 72 13.88 130.19 -24.80
CA PRO A 72 12.82 129.97 -23.83
C PRO A 72 11.54 129.44 -24.49
N LEU A 73 11.09 128.24 -24.11
CA LEU A 73 9.91 127.58 -24.67
C LEU A 73 8.61 128.38 -24.45
N ASN A 74 8.49 129.11 -23.33
CA ASN A 74 7.31 129.94 -23.03
C ASN A 74 7.14 131.18 -23.94
N LYS A 75 8.23 131.70 -24.52
CA LYS A 75 8.21 132.96 -25.28
C LYS A 75 8.50 132.80 -26.76
N ILE A 76 8.99 131.64 -27.18
CA ILE A 76 9.35 131.41 -28.58
C ILE A 76 8.09 131.35 -29.46
N SER A 77 8.05 132.20 -30.48
CA SER A 77 6.96 132.21 -31.46
C SER A 77 7.47 131.62 -32.77
N PRO A 78 7.03 130.42 -33.17
CA PRO A 78 7.47 129.83 -34.43
C PRO A 78 6.87 130.60 -35.61
N ALA A 79 7.69 130.86 -36.64
CA ALA A 79 7.20 131.44 -37.89
C ALA A 79 6.22 130.46 -38.54
N ARG A 80 4.96 130.88 -38.73
CA ARG A 80 3.92 130.07 -39.37
C ARG A 80 3.98 130.27 -40.88
N ARG A 81 4.14 129.19 -41.63
CA ARG A 81 4.19 129.27 -43.10
C ARG A 81 2.78 129.45 -43.69
N PRO A 82 2.62 130.22 -44.78
CA PRO A 82 1.38 130.24 -45.56
C PRO A 82 1.08 128.85 -46.11
N ALA A 83 -0.18 128.39 -46.02
CA ALA A 83 -0.60 127.06 -46.46
C ALA A 83 -0.41 126.81 -47.97
N GLU A 84 -0.23 127.86 -48.76
CA GLU A 84 -0.18 127.81 -50.22
C GLU A 84 1.19 127.42 -50.80
N THR A 85 2.26 127.53 -50.00
CA THR A 85 3.63 127.11 -50.35
C THR A 85 3.76 125.59 -50.52
N VAL A 86 2.77 124.82 -50.04
CA VAL A 86 2.73 123.36 -50.09
C VAL A 86 2.53 122.83 -51.52
N ARG A 87 1.99 123.63 -52.45
CA ARG A 87 1.75 123.18 -53.84
C ARG A 87 3.02 123.02 -54.68
N ILE A 88 4.09 123.73 -54.32
CA ILE A 88 5.43 123.63 -54.95
C ILE A 88 6.29 122.56 -54.23
N ALA A 89 5.76 121.91 -53.18
CA ALA A 89 6.50 121.05 -52.26
C ALA A 89 6.91 119.68 -52.83
N GLN A 90 6.66 119.37 -54.10
CA GLN A 90 7.20 118.15 -54.70
C GLN A 90 8.73 118.24 -54.90
N GLU A 91 9.29 119.45 -54.96
CA GLU A 91 10.72 119.67 -55.23
C GLU A 91 11.57 119.96 -53.97
N PHE A 92 10.98 120.07 -52.77
CA PHE A 92 11.71 120.36 -51.52
C PHE A 92 11.03 119.72 -50.29
N LYS A 93 11.83 119.39 -49.26
CA LYS A 93 11.36 118.90 -47.95
C LYS A 93 11.55 119.97 -46.88
N VAL A 94 10.78 119.89 -45.79
CA VAL A 94 10.96 120.78 -44.63
C VAL A 94 12.00 120.17 -43.70
N ALA A 95 12.95 120.96 -43.19
CA ALA A 95 13.99 120.47 -42.29
C ALA A 95 13.42 119.86 -40.99
N LEU A 96 12.29 120.39 -40.50
CA LEU A 96 11.61 119.88 -39.31
C LEU A 96 11.16 118.42 -39.43
N ASP A 97 10.73 118.00 -40.62
CA ASP A 97 10.19 116.65 -40.84
C ASP A 97 11.28 115.57 -40.92
N LEU A 98 12.54 115.99 -41.09
CA LEU A 98 13.70 115.09 -41.19
C LEU A 98 14.30 114.73 -39.82
N VAL A 99 13.95 115.47 -38.76
CA VAL A 99 14.55 115.31 -37.42
C VAL A 99 13.54 114.66 -36.46
N LYS A 100 14.00 113.65 -35.70
CA LYS A 100 13.22 113.07 -34.60
C LYS A 100 13.52 113.79 -33.29
N PHE A 101 12.50 114.31 -32.62
CA PHE A 101 12.64 115.03 -31.36
C PHE A 101 11.45 114.76 -30.42
N PRO A 102 11.61 114.89 -29.10
CA PRO A 102 10.52 114.75 -28.16
C PRO A 102 9.54 115.94 -28.25
N GLU A 103 8.24 115.67 -28.11
CA GLU A 103 7.16 116.65 -28.28
C GLU A 103 7.34 117.92 -27.44
N ARG A 104 7.91 117.78 -26.24
CA ARG A 104 8.16 118.88 -25.30
C ARG A 104 8.98 120.05 -25.88
N VAL A 105 9.85 119.79 -26.88
CA VAL A 105 10.70 120.82 -27.50
C VAL A 105 10.22 121.24 -28.89
N ARG A 106 9.00 120.86 -29.29
CA ARG A 106 8.48 121.13 -30.64
C ARG A 106 8.52 122.61 -31.01
N ALA A 107 8.16 123.53 -30.11
CA ALA A 107 8.15 124.96 -30.37
C ALA A 107 9.56 125.50 -30.70
N ALA A 108 10.59 125.03 -29.98
CA ALA A 108 11.98 125.38 -30.25
C ALA A 108 12.46 124.77 -31.58
N MET A 109 12.15 123.49 -31.84
CA MET A 109 12.52 122.83 -33.09
C MET A 109 11.85 123.46 -34.31
N GLN A 110 10.59 123.87 -34.18
CA GLN A 110 9.86 124.57 -35.23
C GLN A 110 10.42 125.97 -35.50
N TRP A 111 10.92 126.66 -34.47
CA TRP A 111 11.57 127.96 -34.66
C TRP A 111 12.93 127.82 -35.36
N VAL A 112 13.75 126.82 -35.00
CA VAL A 112 15.07 126.60 -35.62
C VAL A 112 14.94 126.03 -37.04
N PHE A 113 14.10 125.03 -37.25
CA PHE A 113 14.04 124.25 -38.50
C PHE A 113 12.81 124.53 -39.37
N GLY A 114 11.76 125.16 -38.84
CA GLY A 114 10.51 125.40 -39.58
C GLY A 114 10.61 126.47 -40.67
N GLY A 115 11.60 127.37 -40.57
CA GLY A 115 11.90 128.40 -41.57
C GLY A 115 12.88 127.98 -42.66
N THR A 116 13.34 126.73 -42.64
CA THR A 116 14.36 126.24 -43.57
C THR A 116 13.83 125.09 -44.42
N LEU A 117 14.00 125.22 -45.74
CA LEU A 117 13.69 124.20 -46.72
C LEU A 117 14.95 123.42 -47.08
N VAL A 118 14.79 122.14 -47.41
CA VAL A 118 15.87 121.26 -47.86
C VAL A 118 15.57 120.85 -49.30
N CYS A 119 16.46 121.22 -50.20
CA CYS A 119 16.37 120.98 -51.64
C CYS A 119 17.43 119.94 -52.05
N ALA A 120 17.19 119.15 -53.11
CA ALA A 120 18.18 118.18 -53.58
C ALA A 120 19.35 118.87 -54.28
N ASP A 121 19.05 119.75 -55.24
CA ASP A 121 20.03 120.35 -56.16
C ASP A 121 20.15 121.87 -56.02
N LEU A 122 21.29 122.42 -56.43
CA LEU A 122 21.59 123.87 -56.45
C LEU A 122 20.55 124.69 -57.25
N GLU A 123 20.18 124.21 -58.43
CA GLU A 123 19.21 124.87 -59.32
C GLU A 123 17.81 124.89 -58.71
N THR A 124 17.41 123.80 -58.05
CA THR A 124 16.13 123.72 -57.33
C THR A 124 16.12 124.69 -56.15
N ALA A 125 17.22 124.76 -55.39
CA ALA A 125 17.35 125.68 -54.26
C ALA A 125 17.28 127.15 -54.69
N LYS A 126 17.95 127.53 -55.78
CA LYS A 126 17.88 128.89 -56.34
C LYS A 126 16.46 129.25 -56.78
N ARG A 127 15.78 128.35 -57.52
CA ARG A 127 14.41 128.55 -57.99
C ARG A 127 13.43 128.74 -56.83
N VAL A 128 13.50 127.86 -55.83
CA VAL A 128 12.60 127.88 -54.67
C VAL A 128 12.85 129.09 -53.77
N THR A 129 14.11 129.47 -53.53
CA THR A 129 14.46 130.56 -52.62
C THR A 129 14.02 131.92 -53.13
N PHE A 130 14.18 132.20 -54.43
CA PHE A 130 13.85 133.50 -55.03
C PHE A 130 12.45 133.54 -55.68
N HIS A 131 11.67 132.45 -55.59
CA HIS A 131 10.31 132.45 -56.11
C HIS A 131 9.44 133.51 -55.40
N PRO A 132 8.73 134.40 -56.12
CA PRO A 132 8.00 135.53 -55.54
C PRO A 132 7.01 135.17 -54.42
N ARG A 133 6.49 133.94 -54.44
CA ARG A 133 5.52 133.42 -53.46
C ARG A 133 6.11 132.58 -52.32
N VAL A 134 7.35 132.11 -52.45
CA VAL A 134 7.98 131.22 -51.44
C VAL A 134 8.93 132.02 -50.58
N ARG A 135 9.88 132.73 -51.21
CA ARG A 135 10.84 133.66 -50.58
C ARG A 135 11.33 133.19 -49.19
N THR A 136 11.77 131.94 -49.11
CA THR A 136 12.17 131.25 -47.86
C THR A 136 13.57 130.67 -48.04
N ARG A 137 14.35 130.62 -46.96
CA ARG A 137 15.71 130.05 -46.94
C ARG A 137 15.69 128.57 -47.36
N CYS A 138 16.45 128.19 -48.38
CA CYS A 138 16.70 126.77 -48.72
C CYS A 138 18.16 126.37 -48.46
N VAL A 139 18.36 125.10 -48.15
CA VAL A 139 19.68 124.47 -48.06
C VAL A 139 19.71 123.23 -48.94
N THR A 140 20.78 123.03 -49.72
CA THR A 140 20.96 121.83 -50.55
C THR A 140 21.44 120.64 -49.73
N LEU A 141 21.29 119.40 -50.22
CA LEU A 141 21.87 118.20 -49.59
C LEU A 141 23.41 118.28 -49.44
N ASP A 142 24.05 119.07 -50.31
CA ASP A 142 25.49 119.28 -50.29
C ASP A 142 25.93 120.31 -49.24
N GLY A 143 25.00 121.07 -48.65
CA GLY A 143 25.27 122.03 -47.57
C GLY A 143 25.34 123.49 -47.98
N ASP A 144 24.93 123.81 -49.22
CA ASP A 144 24.87 125.18 -49.72
C ASP A 144 23.60 125.87 -49.25
N VAL A 145 23.74 127.07 -48.68
CA VAL A 145 22.63 127.85 -48.12
C VAL A 145 22.27 128.99 -49.06
N PHE A 146 20.97 129.12 -49.35
CA PHE A 146 20.38 130.21 -50.10
C PHE A 146 19.43 130.99 -49.20
N ASP A 147 19.65 132.30 -49.08
CA ASP A 147 18.79 133.22 -48.33
C ASP A 147 17.98 134.10 -49.29
N PRO A 148 16.65 134.27 -49.11
CA PRO A 148 15.86 135.24 -49.86
C PRO A 148 16.34 136.70 -49.74
N ALA A 149 17.20 137.02 -48.76
CA ALA A 149 17.89 138.30 -48.66
C ALA A 149 19.03 138.51 -49.68
N GLY A 150 19.33 137.49 -50.51
CA GLY A 150 20.37 137.54 -51.54
C GLY A 150 21.72 136.99 -51.12
N THR A 151 21.80 136.35 -49.94
CA THR A 151 23.03 135.71 -49.45
C THR A 151 23.11 134.27 -49.94
N LEU A 152 24.28 133.86 -50.44
CA LEU A 152 24.59 132.49 -50.80
C LEU A 152 25.84 132.06 -50.02
N SER A 153 25.79 130.90 -49.37
CA SER A 153 26.93 130.35 -48.63
C SER A 153 27.19 128.92 -49.08
N GLY A 154 28.29 128.71 -49.81
CA GLY A 154 28.74 127.41 -50.31
C GLY A 154 30.27 127.31 -50.34
N GLY A 155 30.81 126.09 -50.46
CA GLY A 155 32.26 125.83 -50.51
C GLY A 155 32.69 124.43 -50.03
N ALA A 156 33.99 124.16 -50.10
CA ALA A 156 34.57 122.88 -49.65
C ALA A 156 34.33 122.67 -48.14
N ARG A 157 33.87 121.47 -47.76
CA ARG A 157 33.62 121.11 -46.36
C ARG A 157 34.93 121.11 -45.57
N ALA A 158 34.91 121.64 -44.35
CA ALA A 158 36.00 121.39 -43.40
C ALA A 158 36.09 119.88 -43.15
N LYS A 159 37.29 119.31 -43.19
CA LYS A 159 37.56 117.87 -42.94
C LYS A 159 37.42 117.50 -41.45
N GLY A 160 36.27 117.80 -40.85
CA GLY A 160 35.92 117.42 -39.48
C GLY A 160 34.68 116.54 -39.47
N CYS A 161 34.68 115.49 -38.64
CA CYS A 161 33.48 114.68 -38.37
C CYS A 161 32.36 115.57 -37.81
N SER A 162 31.12 115.30 -38.22
CA SER A 162 29.92 115.93 -37.67
C SER A 162 29.83 115.66 -36.17
N VAL A 163 29.64 116.71 -35.37
CA VAL A 163 29.54 116.67 -33.90
C VAL A 163 28.47 115.68 -33.41
N GLN A 164 27.43 115.45 -34.20
CA GLN A 164 26.35 114.51 -33.86
C GLN A 164 26.79 113.03 -33.89
N VAL A 165 27.73 112.65 -34.76
CA VAL A 165 28.26 111.28 -34.78
C VAL A 165 29.03 111.01 -33.49
N MET A 166 29.85 111.98 -33.05
CA MET A 166 30.57 111.91 -31.78
C MET A 166 29.61 111.85 -30.58
N LEU A 167 28.52 112.63 -30.59
CA LEU A 167 27.50 112.59 -29.52
C LEU A 167 26.73 111.25 -29.49
N SER A 168 26.46 110.64 -30.64
CA SER A 168 25.82 109.33 -30.70
C SER A 168 26.74 108.24 -30.15
N GLU A 169 28.01 108.27 -30.53
CA GLU A 169 29.03 107.34 -30.06
C GLU A 169 29.24 107.46 -28.55
N LEU A 170 29.32 108.70 -28.03
CA LEU A 170 29.44 108.97 -26.60
C LEU A 170 28.26 108.39 -25.82
N LYS A 171 27.02 108.57 -26.28
CA LYS A 171 25.84 107.98 -25.61
C LYS A 171 25.85 106.45 -25.62
N GLN A 172 26.31 105.83 -26.70
CA GLN A 172 26.44 104.38 -26.77
C GLN A 172 27.48 103.87 -25.78
N LEU A 173 28.62 104.56 -25.69
CA LEU A 173 29.68 104.24 -24.73
C LEU A 173 29.20 104.43 -23.28
N GLU A 174 28.47 105.50 -22.97
CA GLU A 174 27.89 105.71 -21.64
C GLU A 174 26.95 104.56 -21.23
N GLN A 175 26.10 104.09 -22.15
CA GLN A 175 25.20 102.96 -21.90
C GLN A 175 25.97 101.66 -21.66
N GLN A 176 27.01 101.39 -22.48
CA GLN A 176 27.85 100.21 -22.32
C GLN A 176 28.62 100.23 -21.01
N LEU A 177 29.15 101.39 -20.63
CA LEU A 177 29.88 101.57 -19.37
C LEU A 177 28.96 101.32 -18.18
N GLN A 178 27.75 101.91 -18.18
CA GLN A 178 26.78 101.68 -17.11
C GLN A 178 26.38 100.20 -16.99
N GLN A 179 26.25 99.49 -18.12
CA GLN A 179 25.96 98.07 -18.11
C GLN A 179 27.13 97.26 -17.51
N LEU A 180 28.37 97.53 -17.94
CA LEU A 180 29.56 96.84 -17.44
C LEU A 180 29.80 97.10 -15.95
N GLU A 181 29.55 98.32 -15.46
CA GLU A 181 29.62 98.63 -14.03
C GLU A 181 28.58 97.83 -13.23
N SER A 182 27.35 97.72 -13.73
CA SER A 182 26.33 96.87 -13.11
C SER A 182 26.75 95.40 -13.10
N GLU A 183 27.34 94.88 -14.17
CA GLU A 183 27.82 93.50 -14.23
C GLU A 183 29.01 93.27 -13.28
N GLN A 184 29.91 94.25 -13.16
CA GLN A 184 31.05 94.20 -12.24
C GLN A 184 30.59 94.15 -10.78
N THR A 185 29.62 95.00 -10.40
CA THR A 185 29.06 94.99 -9.03
C THR A 185 28.40 93.65 -8.71
N GLN A 186 27.59 93.10 -9.61
CA GLN A 186 26.98 91.77 -9.43
C GLN A 186 28.02 90.66 -9.30
N CYS A 187 29.07 90.67 -10.12
CA CYS A 187 30.17 89.71 -10.02
C CYS A 187 30.89 89.82 -8.67
N SER A 188 31.14 91.04 -8.19
CA SER A 188 31.78 91.30 -6.90
C SER A 188 30.94 90.77 -5.74
N ASP A 189 29.63 91.01 -5.75
CA ASP A 189 28.71 90.54 -4.71
C ASP A 189 28.62 89.01 -4.68
N ASN A 190 28.58 88.38 -5.86
CA ASN A 190 28.61 86.93 -5.98
C ASN A 190 29.91 86.33 -5.43
N LEU A 191 31.06 86.94 -5.76
CA LEU A 191 32.37 86.51 -5.22
C LEU A 191 32.42 86.63 -3.69
N ALA A 192 31.94 87.74 -3.13
CA ALA A 192 31.87 87.93 -1.69
C ALA A 192 30.97 86.87 -1.02
N GLY A 193 29.82 86.56 -1.63
CA GLY A 193 28.92 85.50 -1.17
C GLY A 193 29.56 84.11 -1.21
N MET A 194 30.27 83.78 -2.29
CA MET A 194 31.01 82.52 -2.43
C MET A 194 32.14 82.40 -1.41
N GLN A 195 32.88 83.48 -1.17
CA GLN A 195 33.96 83.49 -0.19
C GLN A 195 33.44 83.29 1.24
N ALA A 196 32.35 83.98 1.61
CA ALA A 196 31.70 83.78 2.90
C ALA A 196 31.15 82.35 3.08
N ALA A 197 30.67 81.71 2.00
CA ALA A 197 30.25 80.31 2.04
C ALA A 197 31.44 79.36 2.20
N ALA A 198 32.56 79.62 1.51
CA ALA A 198 33.80 78.84 1.63
C ALA A 198 34.37 78.91 3.06
N ASP A 199 34.42 80.10 3.68
CA ASP A 199 34.89 80.27 5.05
C ASP A 199 34.01 79.53 6.06
N LYS A 200 32.68 79.60 5.89
CA LYS A 200 31.73 78.83 6.70
C LYS A 200 31.94 77.33 6.55
N TYR A 201 32.15 76.86 5.32
CA TYR A 201 32.40 75.45 5.04
C TYR A 201 33.70 74.97 5.70
N ALA A 202 34.79 75.73 5.56
CA ALA A 202 36.07 75.41 6.19
C ALA A 202 35.96 75.34 7.72
N ALA A 203 35.27 76.31 8.33
CA ALA A 203 35.04 76.32 9.78
C ALA A 203 34.19 75.13 10.24
N LEU A 204 33.18 74.71 9.47
CA LEU A 204 32.37 73.54 9.76
C LEU A 204 33.15 72.23 9.60
N GLN A 205 33.99 72.13 8.55
CA GLN A 205 34.86 70.97 8.37
C GLN A 205 35.82 70.79 9.55
N GLN A 206 36.48 71.88 9.99
CA GLN A 206 37.38 71.82 11.14
C GLN A 206 36.65 71.38 12.41
N LYS A 207 35.43 71.89 12.65
CA LYS A 207 34.61 71.45 13.80
C LYS A 207 34.22 69.98 13.71
N LEU A 208 33.88 69.49 12.53
CA LEU A 208 33.52 68.09 12.31
C LEU A 208 34.72 67.17 12.56
N GLU A 209 35.90 67.55 12.09
CA GLU A 209 37.13 66.78 12.31
C GLU A 209 37.51 66.73 13.80
N MET A 210 37.43 67.87 14.50
CA MET A 210 37.63 67.92 15.96
C MET A 210 36.61 67.06 16.73
N SER A 211 35.33 67.10 16.35
CA SER A 211 34.29 66.29 16.98
C SER A 211 34.49 64.80 16.71
N ARG A 212 34.90 64.42 15.49
CA ARG A 212 35.22 63.04 15.14
C ARG A 212 36.41 62.51 15.93
N HIS A 213 37.46 63.32 16.08
CA HIS A 213 38.61 62.95 16.90
C HIS A 213 38.22 62.78 18.38
N SER A 214 37.43 63.71 18.92
CA SER A 214 36.90 63.60 20.29
C SER A 214 36.07 62.33 20.50
N LEU A 215 35.23 61.96 19.52
CA LEU A 215 34.45 60.72 19.56
C LEU A 215 35.34 59.49 19.55
N GLU A 216 36.39 59.47 18.73
CA GLU A 216 37.32 58.35 18.65
C GLU A 216 38.08 58.16 19.96
N VAL A 217 38.57 59.26 20.55
CA VAL A 217 39.19 59.24 21.88
C VAL A 217 38.20 58.73 22.94
N ALA A 218 36.96 59.22 22.94
CA ALA A 218 35.94 58.75 23.89
C ALA A 218 35.64 57.25 23.73
N LYS A 219 35.53 56.75 22.49
CA LYS A 219 35.36 55.31 22.22
C LYS A 219 36.55 54.49 22.70
N SER A 220 37.77 54.94 22.43
CA SER A 220 38.99 54.29 22.90
C SER A 220 39.04 54.27 24.43
N CYS A 221 38.70 55.36 25.11
CA CYS A 221 38.61 55.41 26.57
C CYS A 221 37.55 54.43 27.11
N VAL A 222 36.38 54.36 26.49
CA VAL A 222 35.31 53.41 26.88
C VAL A 222 35.78 51.97 26.69
N ALA A 223 36.38 51.63 25.54
CA ALA A 223 36.94 50.31 25.28
C ALA A 223 38.09 49.94 26.23
N ALA A 224 38.88 50.93 26.67
CA ALA A 224 39.93 50.76 27.66
C ALA A 224 39.41 50.68 29.11
N THR A 225 38.13 50.99 29.37
CA THR A 225 37.59 50.79 30.71
C THR A 225 37.56 49.30 31.05
N ALA A 226 37.89 48.98 32.30
CA ALA A 226 37.81 47.61 32.80
C ALA A 226 36.41 47.00 32.59
N HIS A 227 35.34 47.81 32.61
CA HIS A 227 33.99 47.31 32.37
C HIS A 227 33.80 46.77 30.95
N ALA A 228 34.28 47.46 29.91
CA ALA A 228 34.15 47.01 28.53
C ALA A 228 34.96 45.73 28.28
N GLN A 229 36.19 45.68 28.78
CA GLN A 229 37.04 44.49 28.69
C GLN A 229 36.43 43.28 29.41
N LEU A 230 35.93 43.48 30.63
CA LEU A 230 35.22 42.44 31.38
C LEU A 230 33.92 42.03 30.69
N HIS A 231 33.22 42.94 30.03
CA HIS A 231 32.01 42.62 29.27
C HIS A 231 32.32 41.71 28.08
N ASP A 232 33.35 42.04 27.29
CA ASP A 232 33.79 41.22 26.17
C ASP A 232 34.28 39.83 26.64
N GLU A 233 34.98 39.78 27.77
CA GLU A 233 35.40 38.52 28.40
C GLU A 233 34.20 37.70 28.89
N ILE A 234 33.20 38.33 29.51
CA ILE A 234 31.95 37.68 29.92
C ILE A 234 31.21 37.11 28.71
N GLU A 235 31.12 37.84 27.60
CA GLU A 235 30.46 37.35 26.39
C GLU A 235 31.21 36.18 25.76
N SER A 236 32.55 36.25 25.71
CA SER A 236 33.40 35.13 25.27
C SER A 236 33.21 33.89 26.16
N LEU A 237 33.21 34.07 27.49
CA LEU A 237 32.98 32.98 28.43
C LEU A 237 31.57 32.40 28.32
N ARG A 238 30.55 33.24 28.11
CA ARG A 238 29.17 32.79 27.87
C ARG A 238 29.08 31.91 26.63
N GLU A 239 29.77 32.28 25.55
CA GLU A 239 29.75 31.49 24.33
C GLU A 239 30.50 30.15 24.52
N GLN A 240 31.65 30.16 25.20
CA GLN A 240 32.35 28.93 25.57
C GLN A 240 31.49 28.01 26.46
N VAL A 241 30.76 28.56 27.44
CA VAL A 241 29.83 27.79 28.28
C VAL A 241 28.70 27.18 27.47
N LYS A 242 28.12 27.91 26.50
CA LYS A 242 27.12 27.35 25.59
C LYS A 242 27.68 26.21 24.75
N GLU A 243 28.88 26.37 24.20
CA GLU A 243 29.49 25.34 23.36
C GLU A 243 29.83 24.08 24.18
N LEU A 244 30.42 24.25 25.36
CA LEU A 244 30.72 23.14 26.27
C LEU A 244 29.45 22.44 26.75
N SER A 245 28.42 23.18 27.16
CA SER A 245 27.15 22.59 27.59
C SER A 245 26.43 21.85 26.45
N ALA A 246 26.48 22.37 25.22
CA ALA A 246 25.95 21.66 24.05
C ALA A 246 26.72 20.37 23.75
N ALA A 247 28.05 20.38 23.92
CA ALA A 247 28.89 19.19 23.76
C ALA A 247 28.61 18.14 24.83
N GLU A 248 28.49 18.55 26.10
CA GLU A 248 28.12 17.66 27.21
C GLU A 248 26.71 17.09 27.04
N TYR A 249 25.75 17.91 26.61
CA TYR A 249 24.38 17.47 26.33
C TYR A 249 24.36 16.40 25.24
N LYS A 250 25.08 16.61 24.13
CA LYS A 250 25.20 15.60 23.06
C LYS A 250 25.84 14.30 23.54
N LYS A 251 26.87 14.38 24.39
CA LYS A 251 27.50 13.18 24.98
C LYS A 251 26.53 12.43 25.90
N ALA A 252 25.80 13.15 26.75
CA ALA A 252 24.79 12.60 27.64
C ALA A 252 23.63 11.95 26.85
N GLU A 253 23.17 12.60 25.78
CA GLU A 253 22.12 12.06 24.89
C GLU A 253 22.56 10.77 24.20
N GLN A 254 23.79 10.71 23.69
CA GLN A 254 24.35 9.50 23.10
C GLN A 254 24.50 8.36 24.12
N ALA A 255 24.96 8.67 25.34
CA ALA A 255 25.06 7.69 26.42
C ALA A 255 23.67 7.15 26.81
N LEU A 256 22.67 8.03 26.92
CA LEU A 256 21.28 7.65 27.19
C LEU A 256 20.73 6.74 26.09
N LYS A 257 21.01 7.05 24.81
CA LYS A 257 20.56 6.23 23.68
C LYS A 257 21.18 4.84 23.70
N LYS A 258 22.48 4.73 23.99
CA LYS A 258 23.17 3.43 24.14
C LYS A 258 22.60 2.63 25.31
N ALA A 259 22.42 3.27 26.47
CA ALA A 259 21.83 2.62 27.65
C ALA A 259 20.39 2.14 27.38
N LYS A 260 19.58 2.90 26.64
CA LYS A 260 18.23 2.47 26.22
C LYS A 260 18.27 1.25 25.30
N GLN A 261 19.15 1.25 24.29
CA GLN A 261 19.30 0.10 23.38
C GLN A 261 19.78 -1.15 24.12
N GLU A 262 20.72 -1.00 25.06
CA GLU A 262 21.17 -2.09 25.91
C GLU A 262 20.04 -2.62 26.79
N ALA A 263 19.25 -1.73 27.40
CA ALA A 263 18.07 -2.13 28.20
C ALA A 263 17.02 -2.88 27.35
N GLU A 264 16.73 -2.44 26.13
CA GLU A 264 15.84 -3.14 25.19
C GLU A 264 16.38 -4.51 24.78
N ARG A 265 17.68 -4.62 24.53
CA ARG A 265 18.36 -5.88 24.24
C ARG A 265 18.29 -6.84 25.44
N HIS A 266 18.53 -6.34 26.65
CA HIS A 266 18.41 -7.14 27.87
C HIS A 266 16.96 -7.58 28.11
N ASN A 267 15.97 -6.72 27.84
CA ASN A 267 14.56 -7.05 27.98
C ASN A 267 14.09 -8.12 26.98
N SER A 268 14.54 -8.06 25.73
CA SER A 268 14.24 -9.10 24.73
C SER A 268 14.91 -10.43 25.07
N LEU A 269 16.17 -10.41 25.50
CA LEU A 269 16.87 -11.60 25.97
C LEU A 269 16.19 -12.22 27.20
N TRP A 270 15.74 -11.37 28.13
CA TRP A 270 15.01 -11.80 29.31
C TRP A 270 13.70 -12.49 28.93
N LYS A 271 12.92 -11.94 27.99
CA LYS A 271 11.70 -12.59 27.48
C LYS A 271 11.97 -13.95 26.82
N GLN A 272 13.04 -14.07 26.04
CA GLN A 272 13.44 -15.35 25.46
C GLN A 272 13.77 -16.37 26.55
N ARG A 273 14.57 -15.95 27.54
CA ARG A 273 14.93 -16.79 28.69
C ARG A 273 13.73 -17.19 29.53
N GLU A 274 12.76 -16.31 29.70
CA GLU A 274 11.51 -16.59 30.39
C GLU A 274 10.68 -17.64 29.64
N GLN A 275 10.58 -17.53 28.31
CA GLN A 275 9.93 -18.54 27.48
C GLN A 275 10.64 -19.90 27.53
N GLU A 276 11.98 -19.89 27.42
CA GLU A 276 12.80 -21.10 27.57
C GLU A 276 12.59 -21.73 28.95
N PHE A 277 12.57 -20.92 30.01
CA PHE A 277 12.33 -21.39 31.37
C PHE A 277 10.95 -22.03 31.52
N GLU A 278 9.90 -21.42 30.97
CA GLU A 278 8.55 -21.98 31.03
C GLU A 278 8.44 -23.29 30.22
N THR A 279 9.11 -23.38 29.07
CA THR A 279 9.16 -24.63 28.27
C THR A 279 9.88 -25.75 29.03
N LEU A 280 11.05 -25.46 29.60
CA LEU A 280 11.81 -26.41 30.42
C LEU A 280 11.02 -26.83 31.66
N ARG A 281 10.26 -25.92 32.26
CA ARG A 281 9.40 -26.21 33.41
C ARG A 281 8.29 -27.20 33.04
N LEU A 282 7.64 -27.01 31.90
CA LEU A 282 6.63 -27.94 31.40
C LEU A 282 7.24 -29.31 31.08
N GLU A 283 8.41 -29.33 30.43
CA GLU A 283 9.15 -30.59 30.18
C GLU A 283 9.49 -31.30 31.49
N ILE A 284 10.04 -30.59 32.49
CA ILE A 284 10.31 -31.17 33.82
C ILE A 284 9.04 -31.77 34.42
N GLN A 285 7.90 -31.09 34.32
CA GLN A 285 6.63 -31.59 34.83
C GLN A 285 6.15 -32.85 34.08
N GLU A 286 6.35 -32.91 32.76
CA GLU A 286 6.08 -34.12 31.97
C GLU A 286 6.98 -35.28 32.37
N TRP A 287 8.28 -35.04 32.56
CA TRP A 287 9.24 -36.04 33.04
C TRP A 287 8.90 -36.52 34.45
N GLU A 288 8.53 -35.63 35.36
CA GLU A 288 8.07 -35.98 36.72
C GLU A 288 6.83 -36.87 36.66
N ASN A 289 5.84 -36.53 35.82
CA ASN A 289 4.66 -37.37 35.61
C ASN A 289 5.04 -38.74 35.05
N ALA A 290 5.93 -38.79 34.06
CA ALA A 290 6.41 -40.04 33.48
C ALA A 290 7.12 -40.92 34.53
N VAL A 291 8.00 -40.32 35.34
CA VAL A 291 8.68 -41.01 36.46
C VAL A 291 7.65 -41.53 37.45
N ASN A 292 6.68 -40.72 37.88
CA ASN A 292 5.62 -41.15 38.81
C ASN A 292 4.80 -42.32 38.24
N THR A 293 4.47 -42.31 36.95
CA THR A 293 3.75 -43.44 36.32
C THR A 293 4.62 -44.70 36.25
N ALA A 294 5.90 -44.57 35.93
CA ALA A 294 6.83 -45.69 35.91
C ALA A 294 7.07 -46.26 37.31
N GLU A 295 7.19 -45.41 38.34
CA GLU A 295 7.29 -45.82 39.73
C GLU A 295 6.02 -46.53 40.22
N ALA A 296 4.83 -46.07 39.80
CA ALA A 296 3.57 -46.75 40.11
C ALA A 296 3.50 -48.14 39.47
N GLN A 297 3.90 -48.27 38.20
CA GLN A 297 3.98 -49.56 37.51
C GLN A 297 5.03 -50.48 38.15
N LEU A 298 6.18 -49.93 38.55
CA LEU A 298 7.21 -50.68 39.25
C LEU A 298 6.66 -51.18 40.59
N LYS A 299 5.97 -50.33 41.35
CA LYS A 299 5.37 -50.70 42.63
C LYS A 299 4.32 -51.79 42.48
N GLU A 300 3.42 -51.64 41.51
CA GLU A 300 2.40 -52.65 41.18
C GLU A 300 3.03 -54.00 40.82
N THR A 301 4.08 -54.00 39.98
CA THR A 301 4.79 -55.23 39.62
C THR A 301 5.60 -55.81 40.79
N THR A 302 6.18 -54.98 41.67
CA THR A 302 6.86 -55.46 42.87
C THR A 302 5.88 -56.06 43.88
N ASP A 303 4.72 -55.43 44.07
CA ASP A 303 3.68 -55.94 44.99
C ASP A 303 3.12 -57.25 44.43
N ASN A 304 2.77 -57.29 43.13
CA ASN A 304 2.33 -58.52 42.45
C ASN A 304 3.38 -59.64 42.52
N THR A 305 4.67 -59.34 42.34
CA THR A 305 5.73 -60.35 42.44
C THR A 305 5.96 -60.81 43.88
N ALA A 306 5.81 -59.92 44.87
CA ALA A 306 5.87 -60.28 46.29
C ALA A 306 4.69 -61.17 46.69
N ASP A 307 3.47 -60.84 46.27
CA ASP A 307 2.27 -61.64 46.48
C ASP A 307 2.39 -63.02 45.83
N LEU A 308 2.86 -63.08 44.57
CA LEU A 308 3.13 -64.33 43.87
C LEU A 308 4.24 -65.15 44.55
N ALA A 309 5.30 -64.50 45.03
CA ALA A 309 6.38 -65.18 45.76
C ALA A 309 5.91 -65.71 47.12
N GLN A 310 5.02 -64.99 47.80
CA GLN A 310 4.41 -65.41 49.05
C GLN A 310 3.44 -66.58 48.82
N ALA A 311 2.63 -66.52 47.76
CA ALA A 311 1.78 -67.61 47.32
C ALA A 311 2.61 -68.87 46.97
N LEU A 312 3.72 -68.71 46.24
CA LEU A 312 4.64 -69.82 45.95
C LEU A 312 5.22 -70.42 47.24
N LYS A 313 5.63 -69.60 48.20
CA LYS A 313 6.12 -70.08 49.50
C LYS A 313 5.04 -70.78 50.33
N SER A 314 3.79 -70.33 50.31
CA SER A 314 2.70 -71.05 50.98
C SER A 314 2.43 -72.39 50.29
N LEU A 315 2.43 -72.42 48.96
CA LEU A 315 2.30 -73.66 48.17
C LEU A 315 3.45 -74.64 48.44
N GLU A 316 4.70 -74.18 48.49
CA GLU A 316 5.87 -75.02 48.84
C GLU A 316 5.81 -75.55 50.29
N LYS A 317 5.19 -74.80 51.22
CA LYS A 317 4.99 -75.25 52.61
C LYS A 317 3.85 -76.25 52.77
N GLU A 318 2.72 -76.02 52.09
CA GLU A 318 1.57 -76.92 52.10
C GLU A 318 1.86 -78.24 51.37
N HIS A 319 2.76 -78.20 50.38
CA HIS A 319 3.10 -79.34 49.57
C HIS A 319 4.60 -79.61 49.57
N THR A 320 5.04 -80.41 50.55
CA THR A 320 6.45 -80.76 50.79
C THR A 320 7.15 -81.47 49.63
N TRP A 321 6.41 -81.96 48.62
CA TRP A 321 6.93 -82.61 47.42
C TRP A 321 7.30 -81.62 46.29
N ILE A 322 6.78 -80.38 46.33
CA ILE A 322 6.97 -79.39 45.26
C ILE A 322 8.45 -79.01 45.04
N PRO A 323 9.28 -78.77 46.08
CA PRO A 323 10.69 -78.41 45.87
C PRO A 323 11.51 -79.47 45.12
N SER A 324 11.17 -80.75 45.29
CA SER A 324 11.84 -81.89 44.65
C SER A 324 11.41 -82.07 43.19
N GLU A 325 10.18 -81.67 42.85
CA GLU A 325 9.57 -81.95 41.55
C GLU A 325 9.34 -80.71 40.67
N ARG A 326 9.64 -79.50 41.18
CA ARG A 326 9.56 -78.21 40.46
C ARG A 326 10.30 -78.20 39.12
N GLN A 327 11.37 -78.99 39.00
CA GLN A 327 12.16 -79.09 37.76
C GLN A 327 11.39 -79.76 36.61
N TYR A 328 10.30 -80.47 36.91
CA TYR A 328 9.47 -81.19 35.95
C TYR A 328 8.16 -80.47 35.60
N PHE A 329 7.89 -79.29 36.19
CA PHE A 329 6.66 -78.52 35.97
C PHE A 329 6.70 -77.79 34.62
N GLY A 330 5.64 -77.90 33.82
CA GLY A 330 5.50 -77.20 32.54
C GLY A 330 6.35 -77.73 31.38
N LEU A 331 7.06 -78.85 31.56
CA LEU A 331 7.73 -79.56 30.47
C LEU A 331 6.70 -80.33 29.64
N ALA A 332 6.63 -80.08 28.33
CA ALA A 332 5.73 -80.76 27.40
C ALA A 332 6.01 -82.28 27.38
N GLY A 333 4.99 -83.10 27.67
CA GLY A 333 5.11 -84.56 27.77
C GLY A 333 5.68 -85.09 29.10
N GLY A 334 5.91 -84.23 30.10
CA GLY A 334 6.29 -84.61 31.45
C GLY A 334 5.11 -85.04 32.33
N VAL A 335 5.39 -85.56 33.52
CA VAL A 335 4.37 -86.05 34.49
C VAL A 335 3.44 -84.91 34.98
N TYR A 336 3.85 -83.65 34.79
CA TYR A 336 3.14 -82.42 35.18
C TYR A 336 2.69 -81.55 34.00
N ASP A 337 2.47 -82.15 32.82
CA ASP A 337 1.87 -81.49 31.66
C ASP A 337 0.33 -81.53 31.75
N TRP A 338 -0.25 -80.45 32.27
CA TRP A 338 -1.69 -80.27 32.40
C TRP A 338 -2.36 -79.73 31.12
N GLY A 339 -1.57 -79.33 30.11
CA GLY A 339 -2.07 -78.88 28.82
C GLY A 339 -2.59 -80.04 27.96
N GLY A 340 -1.94 -81.20 28.02
CA GLY A 340 -2.38 -82.45 27.37
C GLY A 340 -3.25 -83.37 28.25
N ARG A 341 -3.36 -83.08 29.55
CA ARG A 341 -4.19 -83.83 30.52
C ARG A 341 -4.99 -82.88 31.39
N ALA A 342 -5.95 -82.18 30.80
CA ALA A 342 -6.84 -81.32 31.56
C ALA A 342 -7.69 -82.15 32.55
N PRO A 343 -7.78 -81.78 33.84
CA PRO A 343 -8.68 -82.40 34.82
C PRO A 343 -10.15 -82.36 34.36
N ALA A 344 -10.54 -81.35 33.59
CA ALA A 344 -11.87 -81.22 33.02
C ALA A 344 -12.14 -82.24 31.90
N GLU A 345 -11.16 -82.52 31.03
CA GLU A 345 -11.29 -83.50 29.94
C GLU A 345 -11.19 -84.94 30.46
N THR A 346 -10.35 -85.18 31.47
CA THR A 346 -10.27 -86.48 32.15
C THR A 346 -11.50 -86.75 33.02
N ALA A 347 -12.10 -85.73 33.66
CA ALA A 347 -13.39 -85.84 34.34
C ALA A 347 -14.54 -86.09 33.36
N ALA A 348 -14.56 -85.41 32.21
CA ALA A 348 -15.51 -85.65 31.12
C ALA A 348 -15.34 -87.05 30.50
N CYS A 349 -14.11 -87.55 30.39
CA CYS A 349 -13.82 -88.90 29.94
C CYS A 349 -14.22 -89.94 31.01
N LEU A 350 -14.08 -89.64 32.30
CA LEU A 350 -14.54 -90.49 33.42
C LEU A 350 -16.06 -90.53 33.54
N THR A 351 -16.76 -89.42 33.32
CA THR A 351 -18.23 -89.40 33.24
C THR A 351 -18.71 -90.13 31.99
N GLN A 352 -18.07 -89.93 30.83
CA GLN A 352 -18.36 -90.74 29.64
C GLN A 352 -18.07 -92.23 29.86
N LEU A 353 -17.00 -92.60 30.57
CA LEU A 353 -16.67 -94.01 30.87
C LEU A 353 -17.58 -94.60 31.96
N ARG A 354 -18.05 -93.81 32.94
CA ARG A 354 -19.07 -94.22 33.91
C ARG A 354 -20.45 -94.35 33.26
N GLU A 355 -20.84 -93.41 32.40
CA GLU A 355 -22.06 -93.53 31.59
C GLU A 355 -21.97 -94.68 30.58
N ARG A 356 -20.79 -94.95 30.01
CA ARG A 356 -20.55 -96.11 29.15
C ARG A 356 -20.54 -97.42 29.95
N LYS A 357 -19.98 -97.45 31.15
CA LYS A 357 -20.08 -98.57 32.11
C LYS A 357 -21.53 -98.79 32.52
N ASP A 358 -22.30 -97.74 32.79
CA ASP A 358 -23.70 -97.84 33.21
C ASP A 358 -24.65 -98.12 32.03
N ARG A 359 -24.29 -97.72 30.79
CA ARG A 359 -24.96 -98.16 29.55
C ARG A 359 -24.62 -99.60 29.20
N LEU A 360 -23.38 -100.04 29.43
CA LEU A 360 -22.98 -101.45 29.27
C LEU A 360 -23.54 -102.33 30.40
N ALA A 361 -23.70 -101.82 31.63
CA ALA A 361 -24.34 -102.51 32.75
C ALA A 361 -25.87 -102.57 32.58
N ARG A 362 -26.51 -101.51 32.07
CA ARG A 362 -27.94 -101.52 31.70
C ARG A 362 -28.22 -102.29 30.39
N GLY A 363 -27.23 -102.38 29.50
CA GLY A 363 -27.26 -103.15 28.24
C GLY A 363 -26.91 -104.63 28.38
N LEU A 364 -26.25 -105.04 29.47
CA LEU A 364 -25.99 -106.44 29.81
C LEU A 364 -27.06 -107.06 30.73
N ASN A 365 -28.05 -106.29 31.19
CA ASN A 365 -29.14 -106.85 31.98
C ASN A 365 -30.52 -106.24 31.68
N THR A 366 -30.83 -106.14 30.38
CA THR A 366 -32.20 -106.02 29.88
C THR A 366 -32.43 -106.97 28.71
N ARG A 367 -31.44 -107.20 27.83
CA ARG A 367 -31.51 -108.30 26.84
C ARG A 367 -31.34 -109.69 27.45
N ALA A 368 -30.59 -109.85 28.55
CA ALA A 368 -30.51 -111.11 29.28
C ALA A 368 -31.79 -111.41 30.06
N HIS A 369 -32.49 -110.41 30.62
CA HIS A 369 -33.78 -110.61 31.30
C HIS A 369 -34.96 -110.74 30.32
N THR A 370 -34.93 -110.12 29.13
CA THR A 370 -35.95 -110.33 28.11
C THR A 370 -35.73 -111.60 27.29
N LEU A 371 -34.47 -112.05 27.08
CA LEU A 371 -34.22 -113.39 26.54
C LEU A 371 -34.43 -114.48 27.59
N LEU A 372 -34.07 -114.31 28.87
CA LEU A 372 -34.44 -115.28 29.90
C LEU A 372 -35.96 -115.31 30.06
N GLY A 373 -36.65 -114.17 30.15
CA GLY A 373 -38.11 -114.16 30.30
C GLY A 373 -38.83 -114.85 29.14
N SER A 374 -38.37 -114.64 27.90
CA SER A 374 -38.96 -115.30 26.73
C SER A 374 -38.54 -116.77 26.61
N GLU A 375 -37.28 -117.12 26.83
CA GLU A 375 -36.79 -118.50 26.80
C GLU A 375 -37.32 -119.32 27.98
N GLU A 376 -37.52 -118.73 29.16
CA GLU A 376 -38.06 -119.38 30.35
C GLU A 376 -39.58 -119.54 30.23
N GLN A 377 -40.29 -118.60 29.59
CA GLN A 377 -41.67 -118.82 29.16
C GLN A 377 -41.77 -119.91 28.09
N GLN A 378 -40.89 -119.90 27.08
CA GLN A 378 -40.86 -120.96 26.06
C GLN A 378 -40.44 -122.31 26.65
N TYR A 379 -39.53 -122.35 27.62
CA TYR A 379 -39.07 -123.55 28.30
C TYR A 379 -40.14 -124.09 29.26
N GLN A 380 -40.84 -123.24 30.00
CA GLN A 380 -42.01 -123.62 30.80
C GLN A 380 -43.16 -124.09 29.91
N GLU A 381 -43.38 -123.45 28.76
CA GLU A 381 -44.40 -123.87 27.79
C GLU A 381 -44.01 -125.21 27.14
N VAL A 382 -42.74 -125.43 26.82
CA VAL A 382 -42.21 -126.71 26.32
C VAL A 382 -42.25 -127.77 27.41
N LEU A 383 -41.97 -127.46 28.68
CA LEU A 383 -42.13 -128.38 29.81
C LEU A 383 -43.60 -128.74 30.03
N ARG A 384 -44.52 -127.76 29.95
CA ARG A 384 -45.96 -128.00 30.05
C ARG A 384 -46.44 -128.82 28.86
N LYS A 385 -45.99 -128.52 27.64
CA LYS A 385 -46.26 -129.31 26.45
C LYS A 385 -45.65 -130.71 26.58
N ASN A 386 -44.45 -130.89 27.11
CA ASN A 386 -43.86 -132.20 27.38
C ASN A 386 -44.61 -132.96 28.47
N GLN A 387 -45.10 -132.29 29.52
CA GLN A 387 -45.95 -132.94 30.53
C GLN A 387 -47.31 -133.34 29.97
N VAL A 388 -47.93 -132.48 29.17
CA VAL A 388 -49.18 -132.80 28.45
C VAL A 388 -48.93 -133.93 27.46
N VAL A 389 -47.84 -133.90 26.70
CA VAL A 389 -47.44 -134.96 25.76
C VAL A 389 -47.09 -136.24 26.50
N GLU A 390 -46.43 -136.24 27.65
CA GLU A 390 -46.18 -137.45 28.44
C GLU A 390 -47.46 -137.98 29.08
N GLN A 391 -48.38 -137.12 29.53
CA GLN A 391 -49.70 -137.55 30.00
C GLN A 391 -50.55 -138.11 28.86
N ASP A 392 -50.53 -137.48 27.69
CA ASP A 392 -51.25 -137.93 26.50
C ASP A 392 -50.57 -139.16 25.89
N ARG A 393 -49.25 -139.32 26.00
CA ARG A 393 -48.51 -140.54 25.67
C ARG A 393 -48.89 -141.67 26.60
N LYS A 394 -49.01 -141.41 27.91
CA LYS A 394 -49.54 -142.40 28.86
C LYS A 394 -50.97 -142.80 28.51
N LYS A 395 -51.86 -141.83 28.24
CA LYS A 395 -53.23 -142.11 27.79
C LYS A 395 -53.25 -142.87 26.45
N LEU A 396 -52.38 -142.53 25.50
CA LEU A 396 -52.27 -143.23 24.22
C LEU A 396 -51.77 -144.66 24.41
N VAL A 397 -50.83 -144.91 25.32
CA VAL A 397 -50.40 -146.27 25.67
C VAL A 397 -51.52 -147.05 26.36
N GLU A 398 -52.31 -146.40 27.21
CA GLU A 398 -53.50 -146.99 27.84
C GLU A 398 -54.56 -147.35 26.79
N VAL A 399 -54.89 -146.40 25.90
CA VAL A 399 -55.84 -146.59 24.79
C VAL A 399 -55.31 -147.61 23.79
N MET A 400 -54.01 -147.67 23.52
CA MET A 400 -53.39 -148.72 22.71
C MET A 400 -53.55 -150.09 23.37
N GLY A 401 -53.39 -150.18 24.69
CA GLY A 401 -53.68 -151.40 25.46
C GLY A 401 -55.14 -151.83 25.33
N GLU A 402 -56.08 -150.89 25.50
CA GLU A 402 -57.51 -151.14 25.31
C GLU A 402 -57.85 -151.54 23.87
N LEU A 403 -57.23 -150.88 22.87
CA LEU A 403 -57.45 -151.18 21.46
C LEU A 403 -56.85 -152.55 21.10
N ASP A 404 -55.68 -152.90 21.62
CA ASP A 404 -55.04 -154.19 21.34
C ASP A 404 -55.76 -155.33 22.06
N GLU A 405 -56.34 -155.10 23.23
CA GLU A 405 -57.27 -156.05 23.84
C GLU A 405 -58.55 -156.20 23.03
N LYS A 406 -59.15 -155.11 22.55
CA LYS A 406 -60.31 -155.18 21.66
C LYS A 406 -59.97 -155.91 20.37
N LYS A 407 -58.86 -155.56 19.70
CA LYS A 407 -58.34 -156.25 18.51
C LYS A 407 -58.18 -157.72 18.80
N ARG A 408 -57.50 -158.11 19.88
CA ARG A 408 -57.30 -159.51 20.29
C ARG A 408 -58.63 -160.23 20.47
N ARG A 409 -59.63 -159.60 21.12
CA ARG A 409 -60.98 -160.18 21.28
C ARG A 409 -61.69 -160.36 19.94
N THR A 410 -61.69 -159.34 19.06
CA THR A 410 -62.26 -159.46 17.70
C THR A 410 -61.52 -160.47 16.84
N LEU A 411 -60.20 -160.60 16.97
CA LEU A 411 -59.40 -161.56 16.20
C LEU A 411 -59.69 -162.99 16.63
N ILE A 412 -59.82 -163.24 17.94
CA ILE A 412 -60.24 -164.55 18.47
C ILE A 412 -61.67 -164.86 18.00
N ALA A 413 -62.60 -163.90 18.09
CA ALA A 413 -63.96 -164.08 17.62
C ALA A 413 -64.06 -164.34 16.10
N ALA A 414 -63.23 -163.65 15.30
CA ALA A 414 -63.13 -163.88 13.85
C ALA A 414 -62.49 -165.23 13.53
N CYS A 415 -61.46 -165.63 14.28
CA CYS A 415 -60.82 -166.94 14.13
C CYS A 415 -61.80 -168.07 14.45
N ASP A 416 -62.63 -167.92 15.48
CA ASP A 416 -63.67 -168.89 15.82
C ASP A 416 -64.77 -168.94 14.75
N GLN A 417 -65.11 -167.79 14.14
CA GLN A 417 -66.08 -167.73 13.04
C GLN A 417 -65.54 -168.36 11.76
N VAL A 418 -64.31 -168.05 11.36
CA VAL A 418 -63.63 -168.71 10.23
C VAL A 418 -63.49 -170.20 10.47
N ASN A 419 -63.22 -170.65 11.71
CA ASN A 419 -63.22 -172.08 12.04
C ASN A 419 -64.60 -172.73 11.84
N ARG A 420 -65.68 -172.06 12.24
CA ARG A 420 -67.06 -172.55 12.00
C ARG A 420 -67.36 -172.64 10.50
N ASP A 421 -67.01 -171.60 9.74
CA ASP A 421 -67.27 -171.52 8.30
C ASP A 421 -66.37 -172.49 7.50
N TYR A 422 -65.11 -172.68 7.91
CA TYR A 422 -64.17 -173.65 7.32
C TYR A 422 -64.65 -175.08 7.52
N VAL A 423 -65.10 -175.42 8.73
CA VAL A 423 -65.73 -176.73 9.03
C VAL A 423 -67.01 -176.92 8.21
N SER A 424 -67.83 -175.88 8.06
CA SER A 424 -69.06 -175.91 7.25
C SER A 424 -68.78 -176.17 5.76
N ILE A 425 -67.84 -175.44 5.15
CA ILE A 425 -67.47 -175.59 3.73
C ILE A 425 -66.87 -176.97 3.44
N LEU A 426 -65.94 -177.44 4.29
CA LEU A 426 -65.30 -178.75 4.09
C LEU A 426 -66.26 -179.92 4.28
N SER A 427 -67.22 -179.80 5.20
CA SER A 427 -68.26 -180.83 5.39
C SER A 427 -69.17 -181.00 4.17
N THR A 428 -69.26 -179.99 3.29
CA THR A 428 -70.09 -180.01 2.08
C THR A 428 -69.38 -180.69 0.90
N LEU A 429 -68.05 -180.59 0.82
CA LEU A 429 -67.26 -181.10 -0.31
C LEU A 429 -66.86 -182.58 -0.17
N LEU A 430 -66.67 -183.07 1.06
CA LEU A 430 -66.21 -184.43 1.33
C LEU A 430 -66.96 -185.04 2.54
N PRO A 431 -67.79 -186.09 2.36
CA PRO A 431 -68.40 -186.80 3.48
C PRO A 431 -67.32 -187.52 4.30
N GLY A 432 -67.04 -187.02 5.52
CA GLY A 432 -66.14 -187.68 6.49
C GLY A 432 -64.77 -187.04 6.73
N ALA A 433 -64.52 -185.79 6.29
CA ALA A 433 -63.31 -185.03 6.60
C ALA A 433 -63.51 -184.09 7.81
N GLN A 434 -62.54 -184.03 8.73
CA GLN A 434 -62.51 -183.07 9.85
C GLN A 434 -61.30 -182.14 9.70
N ALA A 435 -61.51 -180.82 9.80
CA ALA A 435 -60.45 -179.84 9.76
C ALA A 435 -60.62 -178.78 10.84
N GLN A 436 -59.55 -178.37 11.50
CA GLN A 436 -59.57 -177.33 12.53
C GLN A 436 -58.31 -176.46 12.46
N LEU A 437 -58.50 -175.15 12.45
CA LEU A 437 -57.41 -174.18 12.60
C LEU A 437 -57.07 -174.07 14.08
N ARG A 438 -55.82 -174.40 14.46
CA ARG A 438 -55.31 -174.18 15.83
C ARG A 438 -53.97 -173.46 15.79
N PRO A 439 -53.63 -172.70 16.84
CA PRO A 439 -52.26 -172.21 17.00
C PRO A 439 -51.30 -173.38 17.30
N PRO A 440 -50.04 -173.31 16.83
CA PRO A 440 -49.01 -174.30 17.17
C PRO A 440 -48.68 -174.30 18.68
N PRO A 441 -48.13 -175.41 19.21
CA PRO A 441 -47.87 -175.53 20.64
C PRO A 441 -46.90 -174.44 21.14
N GLY A 442 -47.39 -173.50 21.96
CA GLY A 442 -46.61 -172.46 22.63
C GLY A 442 -46.81 -171.01 22.16
N GLN A 443 -47.68 -170.75 21.18
CA GLN A 443 -47.91 -169.41 20.62
C GLN A 443 -49.41 -169.03 20.58
N GLY A 444 -49.70 -167.74 20.46
CA GLY A 444 -51.06 -167.18 20.48
C GLY A 444 -51.65 -166.91 19.09
N VAL A 445 -52.94 -166.56 19.05
CA VAL A 445 -53.72 -166.35 17.81
C VAL A 445 -53.15 -165.24 16.89
N LEU A 446 -52.33 -164.33 17.42
CA LEU A 446 -51.72 -163.22 16.67
C LEU A 446 -50.43 -163.60 15.93
N ASP A 447 -49.81 -164.74 16.26
CA ASP A 447 -48.51 -165.15 15.71
C ASP A 447 -48.63 -166.12 14.51
N GLY A 448 -49.85 -166.56 14.20
CA GLY A 448 -50.17 -167.41 13.04
C GLY A 448 -51.11 -168.56 13.38
N LEU A 449 -51.86 -169.03 12.38
CA LEU A 449 -52.77 -170.18 12.49
C LEU A 449 -52.28 -171.31 11.60
N GLU A 450 -52.30 -172.55 12.11
CA GLU A 450 -52.01 -173.75 11.33
C GLU A 450 -53.31 -174.48 10.97
N VAL A 451 -53.41 -174.88 9.70
CA VAL A 451 -54.49 -175.75 9.21
C VAL A 451 -54.13 -177.20 9.55
N ARG A 452 -55.02 -177.91 10.23
CA ARG A 452 -54.90 -179.37 10.41
C ARG A 452 -56.13 -180.05 9.83
N GLU A 453 -55.91 -180.91 8.84
CA GLU A 453 -56.96 -181.70 8.18
C GLU A 453 -56.72 -183.20 8.39
N GLY A 454 -57.80 -183.95 8.61
CA GLY A 454 -57.77 -185.41 8.74
C GLY A 454 -58.94 -186.05 7.98
N ILE A 455 -58.64 -187.06 7.16
CA ILE A 455 -59.63 -187.84 6.39
C ILE A 455 -59.60 -189.29 6.89
N SER A 456 -60.78 -189.80 7.17
CA SER A 456 -61.09 -191.11 7.74
C SER A 456 -60.20 -192.27 7.23
N ASN A 457 -59.36 -192.80 8.11
CA ASN A 457 -59.57 -194.08 8.81
C ASN A 457 -58.27 -194.61 9.46
N ARG A 458 -57.42 -193.70 9.96
CA ARG A 458 -56.40 -194.00 10.96
C ARG A 458 -56.32 -192.86 11.97
N ALA A 459 -56.09 -193.25 13.22
CA ALA A 459 -55.52 -192.39 14.22
C ALA A 459 -54.23 -191.75 13.67
N GLU A 460 -53.96 -190.51 14.09
CA GLU A 460 -52.86 -189.61 13.68
C GLU A 460 -53.29 -188.51 12.70
N TRP A 461 -53.34 -187.29 13.23
CA TRP A 461 -53.46 -186.06 12.47
C TRP A 461 -52.12 -185.81 11.76
N GLY A 462 -52.00 -186.31 10.54
CA GLY A 462 -50.82 -186.12 9.70
C GLY A 462 -50.65 -184.66 9.33
N ALA A 463 -49.50 -184.09 9.69
CA ALA A 463 -49.10 -182.75 9.33
C ALA A 463 -49.11 -182.59 7.81
N ALA A 464 -50.11 -181.90 7.28
CA ALA A 464 -50.17 -181.55 5.87
C ALA A 464 -50.38 -180.04 5.74
N VAL A 465 -49.37 -179.42 5.13
CA VAL A 465 -49.33 -178.03 4.68
C VAL A 465 -49.22 -177.01 5.82
N SER A 466 -48.03 -176.99 6.42
CA SER A 466 -47.51 -175.79 7.07
C SER A 466 -47.24 -174.73 6.01
N ARG A 467 -48.21 -173.83 5.82
CA ARG A 467 -47.96 -172.53 5.20
C ARG A 467 -48.58 -171.46 6.09
N SER A 468 -47.71 -170.73 6.79
CA SER A 468 -48.11 -169.58 7.58
C SER A 468 -48.79 -168.55 6.68
N LEU A 469 -50.02 -168.18 7.05
CA LEU A 469 -50.73 -167.07 6.42
C LEU A 469 -50.31 -165.76 7.10
N VAL A 470 -49.31 -165.15 6.44
CA VAL A 470 -48.96 -163.72 6.44
C VAL A 470 -48.09 -163.22 7.61
N PRO A 471 -47.04 -162.41 7.31
CA PRO A 471 -46.01 -162.00 8.25
C PRO A 471 -46.43 -160.76 9.03
N GLY A 472 -45.80 -160.59 10.20
CA GLY A 472 -46.01 -159.47 11.10
C GLY A 472 -45.95 -158.10 10.40
N PHE A 473 -46.93 -157.27 10.72
CA PHE A 473 -46.82 -155.82 10.61
C PHE A 473 -45.87 -155.32 11.71
N GLY A 474 -44.58 -155.43 11.43
CA GLY A 474 -43.59 -154.53 11.99
C GLY A 474 -43.42 -153.35 11.04
N HIS A 475 -43.65 -152.14 11.52
CA HIS A 475 -42.77 -150.97 11.36
C HIS A 475 -43.52 -149.67 11.66
N ALA A 476 -42.92 -148.82 12.48
CA ALA A 476 -42.17 -147.69 11.93
C ALA A 476 -41.39 -147.00 13.05
N ALA A 477 -40.07 -147.16 12.99
CA ALA A 477 -39.13 -146.22 13.57
C ALA A 477 -39.28 -144.89 12.83
N ILE A 478 -39.34 -143.78 13.57
CA ILE A 478 -39.06 -142.44 13.04
C ILE A 478 -37.71 -142.04 13.63
N GLN A 479 -36.67 -142.43 12.90
CA GLN A 479 -35.43 -141.67 12.82
C GLN A 479 -35.68 -140.57 11.78
N THR A 480 -35.59 -139.31 12.21
CA THR A 480 -35.34 -138.19 11.30
C THR A 480 -34.06 -137.51 11.74
N SER A 481 -33.04 -137.75 10.94
CA SER A 481 -31.82 -136.96 10.81
C SER A 481 -32.02 -135.98 9.64
N ALA A 482 -31.72 -134.70 9.88
CA ALA A 482 -31.33 -133.70 8.88
C ALA A 482 -30.50 -132.64 9.64
N ALA A 483 -29.17 -132.65 9.61
CA ALA A 483 -28.26 -132.33 8.50
C ALA A 483 -28.03 -130.81 8.32
N VAL A 484 -26.77 -130.41 8.60
CA VAL A 484 -25.93 -129.50 7.79
C VAL A 484 -26.25 -127.99 7.85
N TYR A 485 -25.32 -127.21 8.44
CA TYR A 485 -24.41 -126.34 7.68
C TYR A 485 -23.19 -125.97 8.54
N SER A 486 -22.04 -126.49 8.14
CA SER A 486 -20.72 -125.95 8.41
C SER A 486 -20.44 -124.85 7.39
N GLY A 487 -20.03 -123.68 7.87
CA GLY A 487 -19.50 -122.53 7.12
C GLY A 487 -18.89 -121.57 8.11
#